data_AF-A0ABD7XGA1-F1
#
_entry.id   AF-A0ABD7XGA1-F1
#
_cell.length_a   1.000
_cell.length_b   1.000
_cell.length_c   1.000
_cell.angle_alpha   90.00
_cell.angle_beta   90.00
_cell.angle_gamma   90.00
#
_symmetry.space_group_name_H-M   'P 1'
#
loop_
_entity.id
_entity.type
_entity.pdbx_description
1 polymer ?
#
loop_
_entity_poly.entity_id
_entity_poly.type
_entity_poly.pdbx_seq_one_letter_code
_entity_poly.pdbx_strand_id
1 'polypeptide(L)'
;MYKYVLGFMALYLYFYSINLYRWFKKNKNFTYIIRKFKIFMDDVSKLEPIEAYNYEGGRKREKEISDSIVENFLHEIPLINSLLGYNWDSFSFNNSPRKNIDIFNRINDRLIKEYNEFKFRKYRFLNPIEPLQEIFLLPSKILSWFGLTFSDVNSRVISAVTIILGIVSKFYGKDIIDWVLSLFR
;
A
#
# COMPACT_ATOMS: atom_id res chain seq x y z
N MET A 1 -2.57 18.21 32.98
CA MET A 1 -2.90 18.76 31.66
C MET A 1 -1.71 18.68 30.70
N TYR A 2 -0.55 19.27 31.01
CA TYR A 2 0.64 19.25 30.13
C TYR A 2 1.16 17.87 29.70
N LYS A 3 1.12 16.86 30.58
CA LYS A 3 1.58 15.49 30.27
C LYS A 3 0.81 14.84 29.11
N TYR A 4 -0.51 15.03 29.04
CA TYR A 4 -1.36 14.48 27.98
C TYR A 4 -1.15 15.19 26.64
N VAL A 5 -0.96 16.52 26.68
CA VAL A 5 -0.65 17.32 25.50
C VAL A 5 0.71 16.93 24.91
N LEU A 6 1.73 16.74 25.76
CA LEU A 6 3.05 16.27 25.33
C LEU A 6 3.00 14.87 24.70
N GLY A 7 2.25 13.94 25.30
CA GLY A 7 2.06 12.60 24.74
C GLY A 7 1.36 12.62 23.38
N PHE A 8 0.32 13.43 23.24
CA PHE A 8 -0.38 13.62 21.95
C PHE A 8 0.54 14.22 20.89
N MET A 9 1.33 15.23 21.25
CA MET A 9 2.27 15.88 20.34
C MET A 9 3.39 14.94 19.88
N ALA A 10 3.89 14.08 20.77
CA ALA A 10 4.85 13.04 20.43
C ALA A 10 4.26 12.02 19.43
N LEU A 11 3.04 11.54 19.67
CA LEU A 11 2.33 10.64 18.75
C LEU A 11 2.09 11.28 17.38
N TYR A 12 1.66 12.54 17.36
CA TYR A 12 1.46 13.29 16.14
C TYR A 12 2.75 13.40 15.32
N LEU A 13 3.85 13.81 15.95
CA LEU A 13 5.15 13.91 15.29
C LEU A 13 5.65 12.54 14.79
N TYR A 14 5.41 11.47 15.55
CA TYR A 14 5.74 10.10 15.17
C TYR A 14 5.00 9.68 13.89
N PHE A 15 3.67 9.79 13.85
CA PHE A 15 2.89 9.42 12.65
C PHE A 15 3.19 10.32 11.45
N TYR A 16 3.39 11.62 11.70
CA TYR A 16 3.79 12.55 10.66
C TYR A 16 5.13 12.12 10.02
N SER A 17 6.13 11.79 10.85
CA SER A 17 7.44 11.32 10.39
C SER A 17 7.33 9.99 9.63
N ILE A 18 6.45 9.09 10.07
CA ILE A 18 6.16 7.83 9.36
C ILE A 18 5.57 8.09 7.98
N ASN A 19 4.59 8.99 7.87
CA ASN A 19 3.96 9.31 6.59
C ASN A 19 4.97 9.93 5.62
N LEU A 20 5.83 10.80 6.14
CA LEU A 20 6.94 11.40 5.40
C LEU A 20 7.92 10.32 4.90
N TYR A 21 8.36 9.42 5.77
CA TYR A 21 9.22 8.29 5.41
C TYR A 21 8.59 7.38 4.35
N ARG A 22 7.31 7.01 4.54
CA ARG A 22 6.55 6.19 3.58
C ARG A 22 6.49 6.86 2.22
N TRP A 23 6.26 8.17 2.17
CA TRP A 23 6.25 8.94 0.93
C TRP A 23 7.61 8.92 0.22
N PHE A 24 8.70 9.22 0.94
CA PHE A 24 10.05 9.19 0.36
C PHE A 24 10.42 7.80 -0.15
N LYS A 25 10.12 6.74 0.62
CA LYS A 25 10.34 5.35 0.23
C LYS A 25 9.56 5.01 -1.05
N LYS A 26 8.27 5.36 -1.12
CA LYS A 26 7.43 5.10 -2.30
C LYS A 26 7.93 5.88 -3.53
N ASN A 27 8.34 7.13 -3.36
CA ASN A 27 8.93 7.95 -4.43
C ASN A 27 10.24 7.34 -4.97
N LYS A 28 11.13 6.88 -4.08
CA LYS A 28 12.39 6.24 -4.46
C LYS A 28 12.12 4.95 -5.24
N ASN A 29 11.19 4.13 -4.76
CA ASN A 29 10.83 2.86 -5.39
C ASN A 29 10.22 3.06 -6.79
N PHE A 30 9.28 4.00 -6.95
CA PHE A 30 8.75 4.36 -8.27
C PHE A 30 9.85 4.82 -9.22
N THR A 31 10.73 5.71 -8.75
CA THR A 31 11.82 6.25 -9.57
C THR A 31 12.77 5.15 -10.01
N TYR A 32 13.11 4.22 -9.12
CA TYR A 32 13.95 3.06 -9.40
C TYR A 32 13.34 2.17 -10.49
N ILE A 33 12.09 1.73 -10.31
CA ILE A 33 11.42 0.83 -11.26
C ILE A 33 11.22 1.51 -12.61
N ILE A 34 10.70 2.74 -12.65
CA ILE A 34 10.49 3.46 -13.93
C ILE A 34 11.80 3.65 -14.68
N ARG A 35 12.89 3.98 -13.98
CA ARG A 35 14.20 4.09 -14.61
C ARG A 35 14.64 2.74 -15.21
N LYS A 36 14.42 1.64 -14.50
CA LYS A 36 14.75 0.29 -14.98
C LYS A 36 13.96 -0.07 -16.25
N PHE A 37 12.66 0.21 -16.27
CA PHE A 37 11.81 0.05 -17.46
C PHE A 37 12.30 0.91 -18.63
N LYS A 38 12.66 2.17 -18.40
CA LYS A 38 13.17 3.07 -19.44
C LYS A 38 14.49 2.59 -20.04
N ILE A 39 15.44 2.17 -19.19
CA ILE A 39 16.73 1.63 -19.65
C ILE A 39 16.48 0.39 -20.52
N PHE A 40 15.64 -0.54 -20.04
CA PHE A 40 15.31 -1.74 -20.81
C PHE A 40 14.68 -1.43 -22.17
N MET A 41 13.73 -0.49 -22.22
CA MET A 41 13.09 -0.08 -23.48
C MET A 41 14.08 0.59 -24.45
N ASP A 42 15.04 1.34 -23.93
CA ASP A 42 16.12 1.96 -24.72
C ASP A 42 17.14 0.90 -25.23
N ASP A 43 17.38 -0.15 -24.46
CA ASP A 43 18.24 -1.26 -24.90
C ASP A 43 17.54 -2.10 -25.99
N VAL A 44 16.25 -2.38 -25.82
CA VAL A 44 15.45 -3.13 -26.81
C VAL A 44 15.26 -2.35 -28.12
N SER A 45 15.16 -1.01 -28.06
CA SER A 45 15.01 -0.16 -29.25
C SER A 45 16.27 -0.08 -30.10
N LYS A 46 17.45 -0.26 -29.50
CA LYS A 46 18.76 -0.28 -30.18
C LYS A 46 19.07 -1.60 -30.89
N LEU A 47 18.34 -2.67 -30.59
CA LEU A 47 18.46 -3.91 -31.35
C LEU A 47 18.11 -3.62 -32.81
N GLU A 48 19.03 -3.92 -33.73
CA GLU A 48 18.93 -3.59 -35.15
C GLU A 48 17.54 -3.96 -35.72
N PRO A 49 16.94 -3.13 -36.58
CA PRO A 49 15.68 -3.48 -37.22
C PRO A 49 15.88 -4.80 -37.99
N ILE A 50 14.99 -5.77 -37.77
CA ILE A 50 15.00 -7.02 -38.54
C ILE A 50 14.86 -6.65 -40.01
N GLU A 51 15.73 -7.17 -40.88
CA GLU A 51 15.53 -7.11 -42.32
C GLU A 51 14.08 -7.51 -42.62
N ALA A 52 13.31 -6.59 -43.22
CA ALA A 52 11.85 -6.49 -43.13
C ALA A 52 11.01 -7.68 -43.66
N TYR A 53 11.60 -8.86 -43.92
CA TYR A 53 10.96 -9.93 -44.68
C TYR A 53 11.10 -11.35 -44.11
N ASN A 54 11.75 -11.61 -42.97
CA ASN A 54 11.86 -12.97 -42.43
C ASN A 54 11.03 -13.20 -41.15
N TYR A 55 9.91 -13.93 -41.28
CA TYR A 55 8.97 -14.27 -40.20
C TYR A 55 9.66 -15.00 -39.04
N GLU A 56 10.65 -15.83 -39.34
CA GLU A 56 11.45 -16.55 -38.34
C GLU A 56 12.34 -15.61 -37.51
N GLY A 57 12.90 -14.58 -38.13
CA GLY A 57 13.68 -13.54 -37.45
C GLY A 57 12.83 -12.74 -36.46
N GLY A 58 11.58 -12.44 -36.83
CA GLY A 58 10.60 -11.79 -35.95
C GLY A 58 10.30 -12.60 -34.69
N ARG A 59 9.99 -13.89 -34.84
CA ARG A 59 9.71 -14.78 -33.69
C ARG A 59 10.91 -14.96 -32.77
N LYS A 60 12.11 -15.08 -33.35
CA LYS A 60 13.34 -15.22 -32.57
C LYS A 60 13.58 -13.98 -31.71
N ARG A 61 13.41 -12.78 -32.28
CA ARG A 61 13.53 -11.51 -31.54
C ARG A 61 12.46 -11.35 -30.46
N GLU A 62 11.20 -11.69 -30.76
CA GLU A 62 10.14 -11.68 -29.74
C GLU A 62 10.50 -12.56 -28.54
N LYS A 63 11.09 -13.74 -28.81
CA LYS A 63 11.57 -14.64 -27.77
C LYS A 63 12.74 -14.04 -26.98
N GLU A 64 13.75 -13.48 -27.65
CA GLU A 64 14.89 -12.83 -26.99
C GLU A 64 14.46 -11.67 -26.07
N ILE A 65 13.53 -10.84 -26.54
CA ILE A 65 12.94 -9.76 -25.73
C ILE A 65 12.17 -10.36 -24.55
N SER A 66 11.37 -11.39 -24.79
CA SER A 66 10.60 -12.06 -23.74
C SER A 66 11.48 -12.63 -22.64
N ASP A 67 12.50 -13.41 -23.01
CA ASP A 67 13.43 -14.03 -22.08
C ASP A 67 14.16 -12.94 -21.28
N SER A 68 14.60 -11.87 -21.95
CA SER A 68 15.21 -10.70 -21.30
C SER A 68 14.26 -9.99 -20.32
N ILE A 69 12.95 -9.90 -20.63
CA ILE A 69 11.94 -9.37 -19.70
C ILE A 69 11.88 -10.25 -18.44
N VAL A 70 11.75 -11.56 -18.61
CA VAL A 70 11.63 -12.49 -17.47
C VAL A 70 12.87 -12.39 -16.58
N GLU A 71 14.07 -12.43 -17.16
CA GLU A 71 15.33 -12.37 -16.41
C GLU A 71 15.51 -11.05 -15.65
N ASN A 72 15.11 -9.92 -16.24
CA ASN A 72 15.35 -8.60 -15.65
C ASN A 72 14.26 -8.12 -14.68
N PHE A 73 13.02 -8.63 -14.82
CA PHE A 73 11.87 -8.08 -14.10
C PHE A 73 11.09 -9.09 -13.26
N LEU A 74 11.31 -10.41 -13.39
CA LEU A 74 10.60 -11.39 -12.58
C LEU A 74 10.82 -11.16 -11.07
N HIS A 75 12.05 -10.88 -10.64
CA HIS A 75 12.36 -10.60 -9.24
C HIS A 75 11.87 -9.23 -8.76
N GLU A 76 11.51 -8.33 -9.67
CA GLU A 76 10.97 -7.00 -9.35
C GLU A 76 9.45 -7.03 -9.14
N ILE A 77 8.76 -8.11 -9.53
CA ILE A 77 7.30 -8.23 -9.44
C ILE A 77 6.76 -7.92 -8.03
N PRO A 78 7.33 -8.39 -6.92
CA PRO A 78 6.84 -8.05 -5.57
C PRO A 78 6.87 -6.53 -5.32
N LEU A 79 7.95 -5.86 -5.74
CA LEU A 79 8.09 -4.42 -5.60
C LEU A 79 7.09 -3.68 -6.51
N ILE A 80 6.94 -4.12 -7.76
CA ILE A 80 5.96 -3.58 -8.71
C ILE A 80 4.53 -3.70 -8.14
N ASN A 81 4.14 -4.88 -7.65
CA ASN A 81 2.82 -5.10 -7.04
C ASN A 81 2.60 -4.20 -5.83
N SER A 82 3.62 -4.00 -4.98
CA SER A 82 3.53 -3.09 -3.84
C SER A 82 3.29 -1.63 -4.23
N LEU A 83 3.78 -1.21 -5.41
CA LEU A 83 3.59 0.14 -5.94
C LEU A 83 2.22 0.31 -6.58
N LEU A 84 1.74 -0.71 -7.29
CA LEU A 84 0.46 -0.70 -8.01
C LEU A 84 -0.74 -1.00 -7.10
N GLY A 85 -0.54 -1.58 -5.91
CA GLY A 85 -1.57 -1.79 -4.90
C GLY A 85 -2.42 -3.07 -5.11
N TYR A 86 -2.00 -3.95 -6.02
CA TYR A 86 -2.64 -5.24 -6.28
C TYR A 86 -1.66 -6.22 -6.92
N ASN A 87 -1.99 -7.52 -6.85
CA ASN A 87 -1.21 -8.58 -7.48
C ASN A 87 -1.52 -8.62 -8.97
N TRP A 88 -0.59 -8.15 -9.80
CA TRP A 88 -0.69 -8.23 -11.25
C TRP A 88 -0.20 -9.55 -11.81
N ASP A 89 -0.59 -9.82 -13.05
CA ASP A 89 0.00 -10.86 -13.89
C ASP A 89 1.52 -10.80 -13.84
N SER A 90 2.16 -11.94 -13.57
CA SER A 90 3.62 -12.06 -13.53
C SER A 90 4.19 -12.56 -14.85
N PHE A 91 5.44 -12.20 -15.11
CA PHE A 91 6.25 -12.83 -16.15
C PHE A 91 6.51 -14.31 -15.81
N SER A 92 6.71 -15.13 -16.84
CA SER A 92 7.11 -16.54 -16.68
C SER A 92 7.73 -17.05 -17.98
N PHE A 93 8.75 -17.90 -17.89
CA PHE A 93 9.28 -18.64 -19.04
C PHE A 93 8.25 -19.60 -19.66
N ASN A 94 7.17 -19.94 -18.93
CA ASN A 94 6.08 -20.77 -19.44
C ASN A 94 5.04 -19.97 -20.25
N ASN A 95 5.08 -18.62 -20.19
CA ASN A 95 4.22 -17.79 -21.01
C ASN A 95 4.75 -17.76 -22.45
N SER A 96 3.85 -17.53 -23.42
CA SER A 96 4.31 -17.25 -24.79
C SER A 96 5.10 -15.93 -24.84
N PRO A 97 6.07 -15.77 -25.75
CA PRO A 97 6.87 -14.56 -25.86
C PRO A 97 6.04 -13.28 -25.90
N ARG A 98 5.04 -13.29 -26.79
CA ARG A 98 4.06 -12.21 -26.95
C ARG A 98 3.30 -11.90 -25.66
N LYS A 99 2.89 -12.92 -24.89
CA LYS A 99 2.19 -12.71 -23.61
C LYS A 99 3.06 -12.00 -22.58
N ASN A 100 4.35 -12.35 -22.46
CA ASN A 100 5.26 -11.65 -21.56
C ASN A 100 5.47 -10.19 -21.99
N ILE A 101 5.60 -9.92 -23.29
CA ILE A 101 5.69 -8.56 -23.83
C ILE A 101 4.41 -7.75 -23.54
N ASP A 102 3.23 -8.36 -23.73
CA ASP A 102 1.95 -7.71 -23.44
C ASP A 102 1.78 -7.42 -21.94
N ILE A 103 2.18 -8.35 -21.06
CA ILE A 103 2.21 -8.11 -19.60
C ILE A 103 3.16 -6.96 -19.28
N PHE A 104 4.36 -6.94 -19.88
CA PHE A 104 5.36 -5.90 -19.63
C PHE A 104 4.85 -4.51 -20.00
N ASN A 105 4.26 -4.37 -21.20
CA ASN A 105 3.68 -3.11 -21.66
C ASN A 105 2.55 -2.63 -20.74
N ARG A 106 1.64 -3.53 -20.35
CA ARG A 106 0.53 -3.20 -19.42
C ARG A 106 1.05 -2.74 -18.05
N ILE A 107 2.07 -3.41 -17.52
CA ILE A 107 2.71 -3.01 -16.25
C ILE A 107 3.36 -1.64 -16.38
N ASN A 108 4.08 -1.38 -17.46
CA ASN A 108 4.75 -0.10 -17.71
C ASN A 108 3.74 1.06 -17.76
N ASP A 109 2.67 0.91 -18.56
CA ASP A 109 1.63 1.93 -18.69
C ASP A 109 0.97 2.24 -17.35
N ARG A 110 0.68 1.19 -16.56
CA ARG A 110 0.12 1.37 -15.23
C ARG A 110 1.10 2.07 -14.30
N LEU A 111 2.36 1.65 -14.27
CA LEU A 111 3.39 2.27 -13.41
C LEU A 111 3.51 3.77 -13.69
N ILE A 112 3.47 4.17 -14.95
CA ILE A 112 3.49 5.59 -15.35
C ILE A 112 2.24 6.30 -14.82
N LYS A 113 1.05 5.72 -15.00
CA LYS A 113 -0.20 6.28 -14.48
C LYS A 113 -0.17 6.46 -12.96
N GLU A 114 0.17 5.41 -12.21
CA GLU A 114 0.23 5.44 -10.75
C GLU A 114 1.31 6.41 -10.24
N TYR A 115 2.44 6.52 -10.95
CA TYR A 115 3.47 7.49 -10.61
C TYR A 115 3.01 8.92 -10.84
N ASN A 116 2.29 9.19 -11.93
CA ASN A 116 1.71 10.51 -12.19
C ASN A 116 0.66 10.87 -11.13
N GLU A 117 -0.20 9.93 -10.76
CA GLU A 117 -1.16 10.12 -9.65
C GLU A 117 -0.45 10.36 -8.32
N PHE A 118 0.63 9.61 -8.03
CA PHE A 118 1.46 9.79 -6.84
C PHE A 118 2.13 11.17 -6.80
N LYS A 119 2.63 11.67 -7.94
CA LYS A 119 3.19 13.02 -8.07
C LYS A 119 2.13 14.11 -7.98
N PHE A 120 0.95 13.90 -8.54
CA PHE A 120 -0.17 14.83 -8.41
C PHE A 120 -0.58 14.99 -6.94
N ARG A 121 -0.60 13.89 -6.18
CA ARG A 121 -0.89 13.88 -4.74
C ARG A 121 0.34 14.20 -3.88
N LYS A 122 1.39 14.83 -4.43
CA LYS A 122 2.65 15.11 -3.73
C LYS A 122 2.45 15.80 -2.39
N TYR A 123 1.49 16.71 -2.22
CA TYR A 123 1.32 17.40 -0.93
C TYR A 123 0.42 16.68 0.07
N ARG A 124 -0.16 15.54 -0.30
CA ARG A 124 -1.08 14.80 0.57
C ARG A 124 -0.41 14.32 1.86
N PHE A 125 0.87 13.95 1.81
CA PHE A 125 1.60 13.53 3.01
C PHE A 125 1.84 14.67 4.03
N LEU A 126 1.72 15.93 3.59
CA LEU A 126 1.79 17.10 4.49
C LEU A 126 0.44 17.39 5.15
N ASN A 127 -0.63 16.69 4.78
CA ASN A 127 -1.96 16.93 5.32
C ASN A 127 -1.97 16.59 6.82
N PRO A 128 -2.22 17.56 7.71
CA PRO A 128 -2.22 17.34 9.15
C PRO A 128 -3.34 16.40 9.61
N ILE A 129 -4.35 16.15 8.78
CA ILE A 129 -5.47 15.26 9.08
C ILE A 129 -5.03 13.79 9.09
N GLU A 130 -4.08 13.38 8.24
CA GLU A 130 -3.65 11.98 8.14
C GLU A 130 -3.02 11.43 9.45
N PRO A 131 -2.04 12.11 10.10
CA PRO A 131 -1.52 11.66 11.39
C PRO A 131 -2.58 11.71 12.50
N LEU A 132 -3.54 12.64 12.44
CA LEU A 132 -4.65 12.66 13.40
C LEU A 132 -5.56 11.43 13.25
N GLN A 133 -5.93 11.07 12.01
CA GLN A 133 -6.70 9.86 11.73
C GLN A 133 -6.00 8.61 12.29
N GLU A 134 -4.69 8.49 12.09
CA GLU A 134 -3.88 7.39 12.63
C GLU A 134 -3.92 7.33 14.16
N ILE A 135 -3.83 8.48 14.85
CA ILE A 135 -3.95 8.56 16.31
C ILE A 135 -5.35 8.14 16.78
N PHE A 136 -6.42 8.61 16.12
CA PHE A 136 -7.79 8.24 16.50
C PHE A 136 -8.14 6.79 16.17
N LEU A 137 -7.42 6.16 15.22
CA LEU A 137 -7.55 4.74 14.90
C LEU A 137 -6.66 3.83 15.76
N LEU A 138 -5.77 4.36 16.60
CA LEU A 138 -4.94 3.54 17.49
C LEU A 138 -5.77 2.58 18.35
N PRO A 139 -6.85 3.01 19.02
CA PRO A 139 -7.66 2.10 19.84
C PRO A 139 -8.23 0.93 19.02
N SER A 140 -8.74 1.19 17.81
CA SER A 140 -9.29 0.13 16.95
C SER A 140 -8.21 -0.82 16.42
N LYS A 141 -7.00 -0.31 16.14
CA LYS A 141 -5.84 -1.13 15.74
C LYS A 141 -5.30 -2.00 16.87
N ILE A 142 -5.34 -1.50 18.11
CA ILE A 142 -4.96 -2.28 19.29
C ILE A 142 -5.99 -3.39 19.50
N LEU A 143 -7.29 -3.10 19.39
CA LEU A 143 -8.36 -4.10 19.50
C LEU A 143 -8.26 -5.17 18.41
N SER A 144 -7.91 -4.81 17.17
CA SER A 144 -7.73 -5.79 16.10
C SER A 144 -6.53 -6.72 16.32
N TRP A 145 -5.48 -6.26 17.00
CA TRP A 145 -4.36 -7.11 17.44
C TRP A 145 -4.78 -8.18 18.46
N PHE A 146 -5.82 -7.91 19.25
CA PHE A 146 -6.43 -8.90 20.15
C PHE A 146 -7.50 -9.78 19.46
N GLY A 147 -7.59 -9.75 18.12
CA GLY A 147 -8.57 -10.52 17.36
C GLY A 147 -9.99 -9.95 17.40
N LEU A 148 -10.19 -8.75 17.97
CA LEU A 148 -11.45 -8.01 17.90
C LEU A 148 -11.47 -7.18 16.62
N THR A 149 -11.67 -7.85 15.49
CA THR A 149 -11.91 -7.19 14.21
C THR A 149 -13.39 -6.80 14.10
N PHE A 150 -13.66 -5.49 14.07
CA PHE A 150 -15.00 -4.93 13.83
C PHE A 150 -15.61 -5.34 12.47
N SER A 151 -14.86 -6.02 11.60
CA SER A 151 -15.35 -6.56 10.33
C SER A 151 -16.26 -7.78 10.49
N ASP A 152 -16.12 -8.56 11.58
CA ASP A 152 -16.94 -9.76 11.83
C ASP A 152 -18.06 -9.53 12.86
N VAL A 153 -18.01 -8.40 13.58
CA VAL A 153 -19.04 -8.08 14.57
C VAL A 153 -20.13 -7.28 13.87
N ASN A 154 -21.23 -7.96 13.56
CA ASN A 154 -22.43 -7.38 12.96
C ASN A 154 -22.79 -6.07 13.69
N SER A 155 -22.93 -4.95 12.98
CA SER A 155 -23.11 -3.61 13.55
C SER A 155 -24.27 -3.53 14.57
N ARG A 156 -25.25 -4.42 14.42
CA ARG A 156 -26.37 -4.64 15.35
C ARG A 156 -25.92 -5.10 16.75
N VAL A 157 -24.87 -5.92 16.84
CA VAL A 157 -24.31 -6.39 18.11
C VAL A 157 -23.60 -5.25 18.83
N ILE A 158 -22.85 -4.42 18.12
CA ILE A 158 -22.17 -3.25 18.71
C ILE A 158 -23.21 -2.23 19.19
N SER A 159 -24.25 -1.95 18.41
CA SER A 159 -25.35 -1.10 18.85
C SER A 159 -26.07 -1.69 20.06
N ALA A 160 -26.35 -3.00 20.08
CA ALA A 160 -26.97 -3.66 21.23
C ALA A 160 -26.09 -3.57 22.48
N VAL A 161 -24.79 -3.84 22.37
CA VAL A 161 -23.83 -3.73 23.47
C VAL A 161 -23.71 -2.28 23.95
N THR A 162 -23.70 -1.30 23.04
CA THR A 162 -23.65 0.12 23.40
C THR A 162 -24.92 0.56 24.14
N ILE A 163 -26.09 0.07 23.72
CA ILE A 163 -27.36 0.32 24.40
C ILE A 163 -27.37 -0.34 25.78
N ILE A 164 -26.93 -1.59 25.90
CA ILE A 164 -26.82 -2.31 27.18
C ILE A 164 -25.87 -1.58 28.12
N LEU A 165 -24.69 -1.17 27.65
CA LEU A 165 -23.74 -0.41 28.45
C LEU A 165 -24.31 0.96 28.86
N GLY A 166 -25.05 1.64 27.98
CA GLY A 166 -25.75 2.88 28.30
C GLY A 166 -26.83 2.70 29.38
N ILE A 167 -27.60 1.60 29.31
CA ILE A 167 -28.61 1.24 30.32
C ILE A 167 -27.94 0.91 31.66
N VAL A 168 -26.92 0.06 31.66
CA VAL A 168 -26.17 -0.31 32.87
C VAL A 168 -25.53 0.92 33.51
N SER A 169 -24.95 1.81 32.70
CA SER A 169 -24.39 3.07 33.19
C SER A 169 -25.45 4.01 33.77
N LYS A 170 -26.65 4.04 33.18
CA LYS A 170 -27.77 4.86 33.66
C LYS A 170 -28.32 4.37 35.01
N PHE A 171 -28.45 3.06 35.21
CA PHE A 171 -29.04 2.48 36.41
C PHE A 171 -28.03 2.20 37.53
N TYR A 172 -26.81 1.81 37.17
CA TYR A 172 -25.80 1.32 38.12
C TYR A 172 -24.49 2.13 38.06
N GLY A 173 -24.40 3.16 37.21
CA GLY A 173 -23.15 3.91 37.03
C GLY A 173 -22.66 4.57 38.31
N LYS A 174 -23.56 5.06 39.16
CA LYS A 174 -23.20 5.63 40.46
C LYS A 174 -22.63 4.56 41.40
N ASP A 175 -23.29 3.41 41.52
CA ASP A 175 -22.85 2.31 42.38
C ASP A 175 -21.52 1.68 41.89
N ILE A 176 -21.31 1.62 40.58
CA ILE A 176 -20.05 1.16 39.97
C ILE A 176 -18.92 2.14 40.29
N ILE A 177 -19.16 3.45 40.16
CA ILE A 177 -18.16 4.48 40.48
C ILE A 177 -17.84 4.46 41.98
N ASP A 178 -18.86 4.37 42.84
CA ASP A 178 -18.69 4.30 44.30
C ASP A 178 -17.94 3.03 44.72
N TRP A 179 -18.21 1.89 44.08
CA TRP A 179 -17.47 0.65 44.27
C TRP A 179 -16.01 0.77 43.82
N VAL A 180 -15.73 1.32 42.63
CA VAL A 180 -14.35 1.53 42.16
C VAL A 180 -13.59 2.46 43.09
N LEU A 181 -14.20 3.55 43.55
CA LEU A 181 -13.58 4.48 44.49
C LEU A 181 -13.32 3.83 45.86
N SER A 182 -14.17 2.88 46.28
CA SER A 182 -13.97 2.12 47.52
C SER A 182 -12.74 1.20 47.50
N LEU A 183 -12.27 0.79 46.32
CA LEU A 183 -11.06 -0.03 46.16
C LEU A 183 -9.76 0.76 46.36
N PHE A 184 -9.83 2.08 46.38
CA PHE A 184 -8.67 2.98 46.57
C PHE A 184 -8.69 3.71 47.93
N ARG A 185 -9.61 3.34 48.82
CA ARG A 185 -9.64 3.74 50.23
C ARG A 185 -9.16 2.59 51.10
#